data_AF-A0A3D4UHQ0-F1
#
_entry.id   AF-A0A3D4UHQ0-F1
#
_cell.length_a   1.000
_cell.length_b   1.000
_cell.length_c   1.000
_cell.angle_alpha   90.00
_cell.angle_beta   90.00
_cell.angle_gamma   90.00
#
_symmetry.space_group_name_H-M   'P 1'
#
loop_
_entity.id
_entity.type
_entity.pdbx_description
1 polymer ?
#
loop_
_entity_poly.entity_id
_entity_poly.type
_entity_poly.pdbx_seq_one_letter_code
_entity_poly.pdbx_strand_id
1 'polypeptide(L)'
;CGLVFGKSTNSIICTGGAASRCYQAGAWYGNPEMIQVHPTAIPGADKCRLMSESARGEGGRVWVPRKKGDTRKPTDIPENERYYILEERYPKYGNLVPRDIATREIFDVCVNEGMGINGGNQVYLDLTHKDPEYLTRKLGGILDIYEKFVGDDPRYTPMRIFPAVHYSMGGLWTTYTPGDYQPEQPGTEHKPGNPIPIDAQPGHGLTIGAHNNAMTNITGLYAFGEVNFAYHGATRLCANALLSCIFDGLCNGVSVVNYVREGVDTPASELDQSIFDQAQQAEQAKHDKLMASVNTGKGDQSLNPYQIGQEMGEVMNAASTVVKTGPGLEKCLAKLDELRERFSRVELGDGAMWTNQSLSYARSVGDMLILAEAIAKAGLLREESRGSHYRTDFPERDDERFWKTSVAKFNEETGKSDIEFIEVKAGLVKLRPRNYGKVDSGTNKEKIPPKQVAQANA
;
A
#
# COMPACT_ATOMS: atom_id res chain seq x y z
N CYS A 1 -0.26 2.48 7.12
CA CYS A 1 0.92 2.94 7.89
C CYS A 1 1.86 3.81 7.01
N GLY A 2 1.33 4.82 6.33
CA GLY A 2 2.10 5.59 5.34
C GLY A 2 3.31 6.36 5.88
N LEU A 3 3.31 6.74 7.16
CA LEU A 3 4.43 7.49 7.76
C LEU A 3 5.69 6.65 7.94
N VAL A 4 5.59 5.31 7.90
CA VAL A 4 6.75 4.40 7.88
C VAL A 4 7.69 4.72 6.70
N PHE A 5 7.16 5.28 5.61
CA PHE A 5 7.91 5.69 4.41
C PHE A 5 8.33 7.17 4.43
N GLY A 6 8.25 7.82 5.60
CA GLY A 6 8.49 9.25 5.76
C GLY A 6 7.38 10.06 5.09
N LYS A 7 7.66 10.60 3.90
CA LYS A 7 6.67 11.39 3.15
C LYS A 7 5.84 10.50 2.26
N SER A 8 4.52 10.50 2.50
CA SER A 8 3.52 9.79 1.71
C SER A 8 2.32 10.69 1.45
N THR A 9 1.35 10.19 0.69
CA THR A 9 0.08 10.90 0.50
C THR A 9 -0.87 10.79 1.70
N ASN A 10 -0.58 9.90 2.65
CA ASN A 10 -1.36 9.74 3.87
C ASN A 10 -1.24 10.96 4.79
N SER A 11 -2.10 11.07 5.80
CA SER A 11 -1.94 12.10 6.83
C SER A 11 -0.73 11.80 7.71
N ILE A 12 -0.16 12.81 8.36
CA ILE A 12 0.98 12.64 9.27
C ILE A 12 0.66 11.77 10.49
N ILE A 13 -0.63 11.59 10.80
CA ILE A 13 -1.10 10.72 11.89
C ILE A 13 -1.14 9.23 11.50
N CYS A 14 -0.91 8.89 10.23
CA CYS A 14 -1.00 7.52 9.72
C CYS A 14 0.27 6.70 10.02
N THR A 15 0.67 6.65 11.30
CA THR A 15 1.86 5.95 11.81
C THR A 15 1.70 4.44 11.81
N GLY A 16 0.45 3.94 11.89
CA GLY A 16 0.19 2.51 12.09
C GLY A 16 0.31 2.06 13.54
N GLY A 17 0.43 2.98 14.50
CA GLY A 17 0.63 2.67 15.92
C GLY A 17 -0.38 1.68 16.50
N ALA A 18 -1.68 1.87 16.25
CA ALA A 18 -2.71 0.95 16.73
C ALA A 18 -2.54 -0.47 16.18
N ALA A 19 -2.25 -0.59 14.87
CA ALA A 19 -2.02 -1.89 14.23
C ALA A 19 -0.75 -2.56 14.78
N SER A 20 0.32 -1.79 14.97
CA SER A 20 1.58 -2.27 15.54
C SER A 20 1.41 -2.80 16.97
N ARG A 21 0.61 -2.11 17.80
CA ARG A 21 0.35 -2.55 19.17
C ARG A 21 -0.50 -3.81 19.24
N CYS A 22 -1.53 -3.91 18.39
CA CYS A 22 -2.29 -5.16 18.28
C CYS A 22 -1.41 -6.31 17.79
N TYR A 23 -0.54 -6.04 16.81
CA TYR A 23 0.42 -7.01 16.28
C TYR A 23 1.39 -7.50 17.37
N GLN A 24 1.97 -6.57 18.15
CA GLN A 24 2.83 -6.89 19.28
C GLN A 24 2.10 -7.63 20.41
N ALA A 25 0.78 -7.46 20.54
CA ALA A 25 -0.05 -8.19 21.50
C ALA A 25 -0.49 -9.58 20.98
N GLY A 26 0.04 -10.03 19.84
CA GLY A 26 -0.21 -11.36 19.28
C GLY A 26 -1.23 -11.43 18.15
N ALA A 27 -1.82 -10.30 17.73
CA ALA A 27 -2.62 -10.29 16.51
C ALA A 27 -1.69 -10.55 15.31
N TRP A 28 -2.12 -11.34 14.32
CA TRP A 28 -1.31 -11.59 13.14
C TRP A 28 -1.44 -10.44 12.15
N TYR A 29 -0.44 -10.26 11.28
CA TYR A 29 -0.43 -9.19 10.27
C TYR A 29 -0.31 -9.78 8.86
N GLY A 30 -1.35 -9.62 8.05
CA GLY A 30 -1.41 -10.16 6.69
C GLY A 30 -0.85 -9.20 5.64
N ASN A 31 -0.13 -9.75 4.66
CA ASN A 31 0.43 -9.08 3.48
C ASN A 31 1.18 -7.76 3.78
N PRO A 32 2.06 -7.68 4.79
CA PRO A 32 2.72 -6.42 5.16
C PRO A 32 3.47 -5.78 3.99
N GLU A 33 4.07 -6.57 3.10
CA GLU A 33 4.82 -6.11 1.93
C GLU A 33 3.98 -5.45 0.83
N MET A 34 2.65 -5.57 0.89
CA MET A 34 1.71 -5.08 -0.11
C MET A 34 1.35 -3.61 0.16
N ILE A 35 2.25 -2.73 -0.25
CA ILE A 35 2.11 -1.26 -0.18
C ILE A 35 1.91 -0.70 -1.59
N GLN A 36 0.84 0.07 -1.79
CA GLN A 36 0.54 0.70 -3.08
C GLN A 36 1.10 2.12 -3.14
N VAL A 37 1.73 2.42 -4.27
CA VAL A 37 2.21 3.74 -4.65
C VAL A 37 1.21 4.36 -5.63
N HIS A 38 0.91 5.64 -5.46
CA HIS A 38 0.11 6.42 -6.40
C HIS A 38 1.03 7.11 -7.41
N PRO A 39 0.74 7.07 -8.72
CA PRO A 39 1.62 7.64 -9.74
C PRO A 39 1.65 9.18 -9.75
N THR A 40 0.60 9.82 -9.24
CA THR A 40 0.41 11.27 -9.34
C THR A 40 0.32 11.93 -7.96
N ALA A 41 1.46 12.33 -7.43
CA ALA A 41 1.58 13.13 -6.21
C ALA A 41 2.48 14.35 -6.42
N ILE A 42 2.35 15.36 -5.57
CA ILE A 42 3.20 16.56 -5.54
C ILE A 42 3.94 16.66 -4.20
N PRO A 43 5.22 17.07 -4.21
CA PRO A 43 6.02 17.09 -2.99
C PRO A 43 5.56 18.25 -2.10
N GLY A 44 5.62 18.05 -0.79
CA GLY A 44 5.37 19.09 0.21
C GLY A 44 6.40 19.01 1.34
N ALA A 45 6.46 20.07 2.15
CA ALA A 45 7.38 20.15 3.27
C ALA A 45 7.10 19.04 4.32
N ASP A 46 5.83 18.81 4.62
CA ASP A 46 5.28 17.86 5.59
C ASP A 46 4.91 16.49 4.97
N LYS A 47 4.18 16.49 3.85
CA LYS A 47 3.68 15.26 3.19
C LYS A 47 3.56 15.44 1.68
N CYS A 48 3.31 14.36 0.95
CA CYS A 48 2.96 14.44 -0.47
C CYS A 48 1.46 14.76 -0.60
N ARG A 49 1.08 15.67 -1.51
CA ARG A 49 -0.34 15.86 -1.84
C ARG A 49 -0.71 15.01 -3.04
N LEU A 50 -1.84 14.35 -2.95
CA LEU A 50 -2.36 13.51 -4.01
C LEU A 50 -3.00 14.38 -5.10
N MET A 51 -2.64 14.16 -6.36
CA MET A 51 -3.44 14.62 -7.50
C MET A 51 -4.34 13.47 -7.93
N SER A 52 -5.66 13.68 -7.93
CA SER A 52 -6.63 12.59 -8.17
C SER A 52 -6.35 11.88 -9.49
N GLU A 53 -6.48 10.55 -9.49
CA GLU A 53 -6.43 9.73 -10.70
C GLU A 53 -7.45 10.16 -11.76
N SER A 54 -8.55 10.81 -11.34
CA SER A 54 -9.52 11.45 -12.24
C SER A 54 -8.84 12.40 -13.23
N ALA A 55 -7.70 13.02 -12.90
CA ALA A 55 -6.96 13.83 -13.86
C ALA A 55 -6.52 13.02 -15.10
N ARG A 56 -5.98 11.81 -14.90
CA ARG A 56 -5.67 10.90 -16.04
C ARG A 56 -6.96 10.38 -16.69
N GLY A 57 -7.96 10.02 -15.87
CA GLY A 57 -9.27 9.54 -16.33
C GLY A 57 -10.02 10.51 -17.24
N GLU A 58 -9.86 11.81 -17.00
CA GLU A 58 -10.46 12.90 -17.80
C GLU A 58 -9.59 13.31 -19.01
N GLY A 59 -8.59 12.49 -19.37
CA GLY A 59 -7.73 12.69 -20.53
C GLY A 59 -6.38 13.33 -20.25
N GLY A 60 -5.96 13.44 -18.98
CA GLY A 60 -4.63 13.96 -18.63
C GLY A 60 -3.51 13.11 -19.23
N ARG A 61 -2.53 13.78 -19.85
CA ARG A 61 -1.44 13.14 -20.60
C ARG A 61 -0.13 13.21 -19.82
N VAL A 62 0.56 12.08 -19.66
CA VAL A 62 1.82 12.02 -18.89
C VAL A 62 3.02 12.09 -19.82
N TRP A 63 3.90 13.07 -19.64
CA TRP A 63 5.04 13.27 -20.53
C TRP A 63 6.30 13.83 -19.85
N VAL A 64 7.44 13.65 -20.52
CA VAL A 64 8.73 14.31 -20.22
C VAL A 64 9.33 14.92 -21.48
N PRO A 65 10.22 15.92 -21.39
CA PRO A 65 10.94 16.40 -22.56
C PRO A 65 11.78 15.27 -23.19
N ARG A 66 11.76 15.12 -24.53
CA ARG A 66 12.63 14.16 -25.22
C ARG A 66 14.11 14.48 -25.01
N LYS A 67 14.44 15.76 -24.86
CA LYS A 67 15.79 16.23 -24.53
C LYS A 67 16.03 16.09 -23.03
N LYS A 68 17.01 15.26 -22.64
CA LYS A 68 17.42 15.10 -21.24
C LYS A 68 17.91 16.42 -20.66
N GLY A 69 17.47 16.74 -19.45
CA GLY A 69 17.86 17.96 -18.74
C GLY A 69 17.33 19.26 -19.36
N ASP A 70 16.26 19.19 -20.15
CA ASP A 70 15.60 20.40 -20.66
C ASP A 70 15.07 21.26 -19.52
N THR A 71 15.43 22.55 -19.53
CA THR A 71 15.08 23.53 -18.49
C THR A 71 14.06 24.56 -18.97
N ARG A 72 13.56 24.46 -20.21
CA ARG A 72 12.50 25.33 -20.73
C ARG A 72 11.22 25.16 -19.91
N LYS A 73 10.37 26.20 -19.92
CA LYS A 73 9.03 26.07 -19.34
C LYS A 73 8.23 25.04 -20.13
N PRO A 74 7.33 24.27 -19.48
CA PRO A 74 6.57 23.23 -20.19
C PRO A 74 5.68 23.78 -21.31
N THR A 75 5.22 25.03 -21.19
CA THR A 75 4.45 25.74 -22.22
C THR A 75 5.26 26.05 -23.48
N ASP A 76 6.59 26.11 -23.36
CA ASP A 76 7.51 26.49 -24.44
C ASP A 76 8.09 25.25 -25.16
N ILE A 77 7.79 24.04 -24.68
CA ILE A 77 8.20 22.78 -25.29
C ILE A 77 7.11 22.34 -26.27
N PRO A 78 7.37 22.34 -27.59
CA PRO A 78 6.37 21.96 -28.58
C PRO A 78 6.06 20.46 -28.51
N GLU A 79 4.86 20.07 -28.95
CA GLU A 79 4.32 18.72 -28.75
C GLU A 79 5.21 17.60 -29.35
N ASN A 80 5.85 17.86 -30.49
CA ASN A 80 6.77 16.92 -31.14
C ASN A 80 8.06 16.67 -30.33
N GLU A 81 8.40 17.56 -29.40
CA GLU A 81 9.55 17.42 -28.50
C GLU A 81 9.16 16.78 -27.15
N ARG A 82 7.89 16.41 -26.96
CA ARG A 82 7.38 15.73 -25.76
C ARG A 82 7.39 14.21 -25.98
N TYR A 83 7.83 13.49 -24.95
CA TYR A 83 7.75 12.04 -24.87
C TYR A 83 6.53 11.66 -24.01
N TYR A 84 5.46 11.19 -24.64
CA TYR A 84 4.23 10.79 -23.95
C TYR A 84 4.36 9.34 -23.47
N ILE A 85 5.02 9.18 -22.32
CA ILE A 85 5.52 7.91 -21.78
C ILE A 85 4.50 6.78 -21.90
N LEU A 86 3.29 6.98 -21.35
CA LEU A 86 2.29 5.93 -21.27
C LEU A 86 1.58 5.68 -22.62
N GLU A 87 1.40 6.71 -23.43
CA GLU A 87 0.79 6.60 -24.76
C GLU A 87 1.71 5.86 -25.73
N GLU A 88 3.01 6.14 -25.68
CA GLU A 88 4.00 5.52 -26.56
C GLU A 88 4.35 4.08 -26.13
N ARG A 89 4.46 3.81 -24.81
CA ARG A 89 4.73 2.44 -24.31
C ARG A 89 3.49 1.54 -24.34
N TYR A 90 2.30 2.10 -24.14
CA TYR A 90 1.04 1.35 -24.05
C TYR A 90 -0.06 1.92 -24.97
N PRO A 91 0.06 1.84 -26.31
CA PRO A 91 -0.85 2.52 -27.25
C PRO A 91 -2.34 2.22 -27.09
N LYS A 92 -2.69 1.03 -26.56
CA LYS A 92 -4.10 0.63 -26.37
C LYS A 92 -4.76 1.29 -25.16
N TYR A 93 -4.02 1.43 -24.06
CA TYR A 93 -4.55 1.95 -22.79
C TYR A 93 -4.15 3.40 -22.54
N GLY A 94 -3.00 3.83 -23.07
CA GLY A 94 -2.41 5.15 -22.86
C GLY A 94 -2.34 5.50 -21.38
N ASN A 95 -2.85 6.67 -21.01
CA ASN A 95 -2.83 7.16 -19.62
C ASN A 95 -3.81 6.42 -18.67
N LEU A 96 -4.62 5.49 -19.18
CA LEU A 96 -5.56 4.67 -18.41
C LEU A 96 -4.98 3.31 -17.98
N VAL A 97 -3.67 3.09 -18.16
CA VAL A 97 -3.00 1.93 -17.56
C VAL A 97 -3.20 1.90 -16.04
N PRO A 98 -3.16 0.70 -15.42
CA PRO A 98 -3.20 0.56 -13.97
C PRO A 98 -2.13 1.38 -13.25
N ARG A 99 -2.41 1.71 -11.99
CA ARG A 99 -1.54 2.54 -11.15
C ARG A 99 -0.14 1.96 -10.98
N ASP A 100 -0.01 0.65 -10.81
CA ASP A 100 1.27 -0.03 -10.64
C ASP A 100 2.13 0.06 -11.91
N ILE A 101 1.52 -0.02 -13.10
CA ILE A 101 2.23 0.24 -14.36
C ILE A 101 2.63 1.70 -14.45
N ALA A 102 1.67 2.64 -14.36
CA ALA A 102 1.98 4.06 -14.47
C ALA A 102 3.10 4.48 -13.53
N THR A 103 3.08 3.98 -12.29
CA THR A 103 4.10 4.24 -11.27
C THR A 103 5.47 3.69 -11.68
N ARG A 104 5.55 2.43 -12.14
CA ARG A 104 6.80 1.82 -12.59
C ARG A 104 7.39 2.52 -13.80
N GLU A 105 6.57 2.88 -14.78
CA GLU A 105 7.03 3.58 -15.99
C GLU A 105 7.54 4.99 -15.67
N ILE A 106 6.85 5.72 -14.80
CA ILE A 106 7.31 7.03 -14.34
C ILE A 106 8.64 6.88 -13.57
N PHE A 107 8.75 5.87 -12.71
CA PHE A 107 9.98 5.60 -11.97
C PHE A 107 11.14 5.26 -12.93
N ASP A 108 10.92 4.38 -13.90
CA ASP A 108 11.91 3.93 -14.88
C ASP A 108 12.43 5.09 -15.74
N VAL A 109 11.53 5.92 -16.28
CA VAL A 109 11.89 7.10 -17.08
C VAL A 109 12.70 8.12 -16.27
N CYS A 110 12.35 8.33 -15.00
CA CYS A 110 13.08 9.25 -14.13
C CYS A 110 14.43 8.71 -13.70
N VAL A 111 14.48 7.48 -13.18
CA VAL A 111 15.64 6.94 -12.45
C VAL A 111 16.60 6.20 -13.38
N ASN A 112 16.10 5.35 -14.27
CA ASN A 112 16.94 4.54 -15.15
C ASN A 112 17.29 5.28 -16.45
N GLU A 113 16.33 6.03 -17.01
CA GLU A 113 16.57 6.77 -18.26
C GLU A 113 17.08 8.20 -18.01
N GLY A 114 16.90 8.76 -16.82
CA GLY A 114 17.35 10.11 -16.47
C GLY A 114 16.62 11.21 -17.25
N MET A 115 15.38 10.96 -17.67
CA MET A 115 14.57 11.85 -18.51
C MET A 115 13.57 12.71 -17.73
N GLY A 116 13.54 12.59 -16.39
CA GLY A 116 12.63 13.41 -15.59
C GLY A 116 12.92 14.90 -15.71
N ILE A 117 11.96 15.72 -15.26
CA ILE A 117 12.00 17.18 -15.40
C ILE A 117 13.27 17.73 -14.74
N ASN A 118 14.07 18.51 -15.49
CA ASN A 118 15.38 19.01 -15.05
C ASN A 118 16.34 17.91 -14.55
N GLY A 119 16.16 16.65 -14.98
CA GLY A 119 16.90 15.49 -14.47
C GLY A 119 16.47 15.00 -13.08
N GLY A 120 15.36 15.53 -12.53
CA GLY A 120 14.79 15.11 -11.26
C GLY A 120 13.78 13.97 -11.40
N ASN A 121 13.17 13.57 -10.28
CA ASN A 121 12.23 12.44 -10.24
C ASN A 121 10.76 12.83 -10.51
N GLN A 122 10.52 13.80 -11.39
CA GLN A 122 9.17 14.30 -11.71
C GLN A 122 8.90 14.22 -13.21
N VAL A 123 7.61 14.07 -13.55
CA VAL A 123 7.10 14.11 -14.92
C VAL A 123 5.93 15.10 -15.02
N TYR A 124 5.54 15.47 -16.23
CA TYR A 124 4.39 16.33 -16.44
C TYR A 124 3.10 15.52 -16.53
N LEU A 125 2.03 16.04 -15.94
CA LEU A 125 0.65 15.64 -16.15
C LEU A 125 -0.12 16.81 -16.75
N ASP A 126 -0.50 16.66 -18.01
CA ASP A 126 -0.98 17.74 -18.85
C ASP A 126 -2.47 17.64 -19.13
N LEU A 127 -3.21 18.67 -18.69
CA LEU A 127 -4.63 18.88 -18.94
C LEU A 127 -4.88 20.11 -19.82
N THR A 128 -3.85 20.87 -20.23
CA THR A 128 -4.01 22.21 -20.84
C THR A 128 -4.62 22.16 -22.24
N HIS A 129 -4.72 20.98 -22.83
CA HIS A 129 -5.42 20.72 -24.08
C HIS A 129 -6.96 20.62 -23.91
N LYS A 130 -7.45 20.64 -22.67
CA LYS A 130 -8.88 20.65 -22.36
C LYS A 130 -9.36 22.08 -22.11
N ASP A 131 -10.65 22.28 -22.37
CA ASP A 131 -11.33 23.54 -22.07
C ASP A 131 -11.24 23.89 -20.56
N PRO A 132 -10.80 25.11 -20.19
CA PRO A 132 -10.67 25.50 -18.78
C PRO A 132 -11.98 25.46 -17.97
N GLU A 133 -13.14 25.73 -18.59
CA GLU A 133 -14.44 25.67 -17.92
C GLU A 133 -14.84 24.21 -17.64
N TYR A 134 -14.60 23.32 -18.60
CA TYR A 134 -14.72 21.87 -18.41
C TYR A 134 -13.90 21.38 -17.23
N LEU A 135 -12.61 21.75 -17.20
CA LEU A 135 -11.68 21.39 -16.13
C LEU A 135 -12.13 21.92 -14.77
N THR A 136 -12.60 23.16 -14.71
CA THR A 136 -13.11 23.77 -13.47
C THR A 136 -14.31 23.00 -12.94
N ARG A 137 -15.26 22.65 -13.80
CA ARG A 137 -16.46 21.91 -13.41
C ARG A 137 -16.18 20.48 -12.97
N LYS A 138 -15.22 19.80 -13.60
CA LYS A 138 -14.93 18.37 -13.36
C LYS A 138 -13.86 18.12 -12.30
N LEU A 139 -12.82 18.96 -12.30
CA LEU A 139 -11.58 18.76 -11.54
C LEU A 139 -11.22 19.96 -10.67
N GLY A 140 -12.01 21.04 -10.62
CA GLY A 140 -11.67 22.30 -9.95
C GLY A 140 -11.02 22.12 -8.58
N GLY A 141 -11.62 21.29 -7.71
CA GLY A 141 -11.06 21.04 -6.38
C GLY A 141 -9.61 20.52 -6.36
N ILE A 142 -9.18 19.69 -7.31
CA ILE A 142 -7.78 19.24 -7.38
C ILE A 142 -6.86 20.26 -8.04
N LEU A 143 -7.38 21.05 -8.98
CA LEU A 143 -6.60 22.07 -9.69
C LEU A 143 -6.30 23.24 -8.76
N ASP A 144 -7.30 23.65 -7.97
CA ASP A 144 -7.16 24.71 -6.97
C ASP A 144 -6.19 24.30 -5.85
N ILE A 145 -6.15 23.00 -5.48
CA ILE A 145 -5.13 22.46 -4.55
C ILE A 145 -3.74 22.62 -5.18
N TYR A 146 -3.56 22.20 -6.42
CA TYR A 146 -2.25 22.29 -7.08
C TYR A 146 -1.79 23.76 -7.17
N GLU A 147 -2.66 24.66 -7.63
CA GLU A 147 -2.39 26.09 -7.73
C GLU A 147 -1.99 26.68 -6.37
N LYS A 148 -2.72 26.35 -5.30
CA LYS A 148 -2.42 26.84 -3.95
C LYS A 148 -1.05 26.39 -3.42
N PHE A 149 -0.61 25.17 -3.74
CA PHE A 149 0.65 24.62 -3.20
C PHE A 149 1.86 24.81 -4.10
N VAL A 150 1.66 24.90 -5.42
CA VAL A 150 2.73 24.99 -6.42
C VAL A 150 2.82 26.37 -7.06
N GLY A 151 1.71 27.11 -7.11
CA GLY A 151 1.62 28.45 -7.69
C GLY A 151 1.31 28.50 -9.19
N ASP A 152 1.23 27.35 -9.87
CA ASP A 152 0.86 27.28 -11.29
C ASP A 152 -0.58 26.79 -11.44
N ASP A 153 -1.38 27.39 -12.34
CA ASP A 153 -2.74 26.92 -12.66
C ASP A 153 -2.68 25.75 -13.67
N PRO A 154 -3.13 24.53 -13.29
CA PRO A 154 -3.14 23.36 -14.17
C PRO A 154 -3.97 23.48 -15.45
N ARG A 155 -4.87 24.46 -15.52
CA ARG A 155 -5.66 24.75 -16.74
C ARG A 155 -4.77 25.31 -17.86
N TYR A 156 -3.65 25.95 -17.51
CA TYR A 156 -2.77 26.62 -18.46
C TYR A 156 -1.32 26.12 -18.41
N THR A 157 -0.91 25.47 -17.32
CA THR A 157 0.44 24.93 -17.14
C THR A 157 0.39 23.46 -16.74
N PRO A 158 1.11 22.55 -17.42
CA PRO A 158 1.17 21.14 -17.03
C PRO A 158 1.66 20.94 -15.59
N MET A 159 0.99 20.07 -14.84
CA MET A 159 1.34 19.77 -13.45
C MET A 159 2.64 18.96 -13.37
N ARG A 160 3.46 19.21 -12.36
CA ARG A 160 4.65 18.40 -12.03
C ARG A 160 4.26 17.35 -11.00
N ILE A 161 4.39 16.07 -11.36
CA ILE A 161 3.95 14.95 -10.53
C ILE A 161 5.07 13.91 -10.35
N PHE A 162 4.98 13.12 -9.29
CA PHE A 162 5.84 11.96 -9.07
C PHE A 162 5.10 10.84 -8.29
N PRO A 163 5.61 9.60 -8.31
CA PRO A 163 5.03 8.51 -7.56
C PRO A 163 5.29 8.60 -6.06
N ALA A 164 4.28 8.38 -5.22
CA ALA A 164 4.41 8.39 -3.76
C ALA A 164 3.52 7.34 -3.06
N VAL A 165 3.96 6.82 -1.91
CA VAL A 165 3.21 5.84 -1.11
C VAL A 165 1.81 6.38 -0.78
N HIS A 166 0.81 5.50 -0.85
CA HIS A 166 -0.59 5.92 -0.76
C HIS A 166 -1.50 5.02 0.05
N TYR A 167 -1.38 3.71 -0.08
CA TYR A 167 -2.32 2.80 0.55
C TYR A 167 -1.62 1.54 1.05
N SER A 168 -2.02 1.09 2.23
CA SER A 168 -1.54 -0.16 2.85
C SER A 168 -2.60 -1.23 2.57
N MET A 169 -2.30 -2.21 1.72
CA MET A 169 -3.21 -3.36 1.54
C MET A 169 -3.03 -4.39 2.64
N GLY A 170 -1.79 -4.51 3.15
CA GLY A 170 -1.51 -5.27 4.35
C GLY A 170 -2.13 -4.62 5.59
N GLY A 171 -2.44 -5.44 6.58
CA GLY A 171 -3.12 -5.03 7.79
C GLY A 171 -3.20 -6.16 8.82
N LEU A 172 -3.97 -5.95 9.88
CA LEU A 172 -4.30 -7.01 10.82
C LEU A 172 -5.02 -8.14 10.07
N TRP A 173 -4.57 -9.36 10.33
CA TRP A 173 -5.18 -10.57 9.81
C TRP A 173 -6.56 -10.73 10.47
N THR A 174 -7.57 -10.90 9.63
CA THR A 174 -8.94 -11.15 10.04
C THR A 174 -9.50 -12.40 9.39
N THR A 175 -10.58 -12.90 9.94
CA THR A 175 -11.31 -14.04 9.38
C THR A 175 -12.74 -13.64 9.05
N TYR A 176 -13.46 -14.56 8.42
CA TYR A 176 -14.88 -14.41 8.16
C TYR A 176 -15.51 -15.78 7.99
N THR A 177 -16.84 -15.85 8.12
CA THR A 177 -17.60 -17.05 7.76
C THR A 177 -18.04 -16.95 6.31
N PRO A 178 -17.57 -17.85 5.41
CA PRO A 178 -18.01 -17.86 4.02
C PRO A 178 -19.52 -18.06 3.93
N GLY A 179 -20.16 -17.33 3.03
CA GLY A 179 -21.58 -17.52 2.73
C GLY A 179 -21.86 -18.80 1.94
N ASP A 180 -23.11 -18.93 1.49
CA ASP A 180 -23.63 -20.11 0.79
C ASP A 180 -23.32 -20.13 -0.72
N TYR A 181 -22.76 -19.05 -1.29
CA TYR A 181 -22.39 -19.02 -2.70
C TYR A 181 -21.16 -19.88 -2.99
N GLN A 182 -21.41 -21.08 -3.50
CA GLN A 182 -20.39 -22.02 -3.94
C GLN A 182 -20.73 -22.49 -5.36
N PRO A 183 -20.31 -21.76 -6.41
CA PRO A 183 -20.58 -22.18 -7.78
C PRO A 183 -19.82 -23.49 -8.07
N GLU A 184 -20.46 -24.42 -8.77
CA GLU A 184 -19.86 -25.72 -9.15
C GLU A 184 -18.54 -25.56 -9.92
N GLN A 185 -18.44 -24.48 -10.69
CA GLN A 185 -17.22 -24.09 -11.38
C GLN A 185 -16.90 -22.61 -11.10
N PRO A 186 -15.62 -22.27 -10.91
CA PRO A 186 -15.22 -20.86 -10.77
C PRO A 186 -15.70 -20.04 -11.96
N GLY A 187 -16.16 -18.82 -11.69
CA GLY A 187 -16.54 -17.87 -12.72
C GLY A 187 -15.40 -17.61 -13.70
N THR A 188 -15.75 -17.45 -14.98
CA THR A 188 -14.83 -16.99 -16.02
C THR A 188 -14.72 -15.47 -16.02
N GLU A 189 -14.10 -14.90 -17.05
CA GLU A 189 -13.99 -13.45 -17.20
C GLU A 189 -15.35 -12.74 -17.10
N HIS A 190 -15.45 -11.80 -16.15
CA HIS A 190 -16.56 -10.85 -16.11
C HIS A 190 -16.39 -9.82 -17.24
N LYS A 191 -17.37 -9.75 -18.16
CA LYS A 191 -17.42 -8.72 -19.18
C LYS A 191 -18.22 -7.53 -18.64
N PRO A 192 -17.70 -6.28 -18.75
CA PRO A 192 -18.45 -5.10 -18.35
C PRO A 192 -19.85 -5.07 -18.99
N GLY A 193 -20.87 -4.82 -18.19
CA GLY A 193 -22.27 -4.82 -18.63
C GLY A 193 -22.98 -6.19 -18.53
N ASN A 194 -22.25 -7.27 -18.21
CA ASN A 194 -22.92 -8.50 -17.78
C ASN A 194 -23.65 -8.23 -16.46
N PRO A 195 -24.92 -8.64 -16.32
CA PRO A 195 -25.57 -8.61 -15.02
C PRO A 195 -24.75 -9.44 -14.03
N ILE A 196 -24.80 -9.05 -12.75
CA ILE A 196 -24.39 -9.93 -11.67
C ILE A 196 -25.13 -11.26 -11.91
N PRO A 197 -24.47 -12.43 -11.85
CA PRO A 197 -25.14 -13.72 -12.03
C PRO A 197 -26.47 -13.73 -11.25
N ILE A 198 -27.56 -14.14 -11.90
CA ILE A 198 -28.95 -14.02 -11.37
C ILE A 198 -29.10 -14.68 -9.97
N ASP A 199 -28.22 -15.61 -9.66
CA ASP A 199 -28.05 -16.38 -8.43
C ASP A 199 -27.09 -15.74 -7.39
N ALA A 200 -26.21 -14.81 -7.78
CA ALA A 200 -25.33 -14.08 -6.88
C ALA A 200 -26.05 -12.85 -6.29
N GLN A 201 -27.01 -13.10 -5.41
CA GLN A 201 -27.64 -12.04 -4.62
C GLN A 201 -26.61 -11.43 -3.64
N PRO A 202 -26.73 -10.14 -3.25
CA PRO A 202 -25.90 -9.55 -2.21
C PRO A 202 -25.96 -10.36 -0.90
N GLY A 203 -24.81 -10.58 -0.25
CA GLY A 203 -24.74 -11.28 1.04
C GLY A 203 -24.50 -12.80 0.96
N HIS A 204 -24.31 -13.36 -0.23
CA HIS A 204 -24.07 -14.80 -0.38
C HIS A 204 -22.58 -15.20 -0.34
N GLY A 205 -21.66 -14.24 -0.46
CA GLY A 205 -20.21 -14.48 -0.33
C GLY A 205 -19.70 -14.54 1.13
N LEU A 206 -20.48 -13.98 2.06
CA LEU A 206 -20.15 -13.78 3.46
C LEU A 206 -21.42 -13.99 4.27
N THR A 207 -21.42 -14.86 5.29
CA THR A 207 -22.57 -15.00 6.18
C THR A 207 -22.70 -13.74 7.04
N ILE A 208 -23.65 -12.87 6.70
CA ILE A 208 -23.92 -11.64 7.44
C ILE A 208 -24.29 -11.96 8.89
N GLY A 209 -23.67 -11.25 9.84
CA GLY A 209 -23.91 -11.44 11.27
C GLY A 209 -23.11 -12.55 11.94
N ALA A 210 -22.33 -13.34 11.20
CA ALA A 210 -21.44 -14.33 11.80
C ALA A 210 -20.38 -13.64 12.66
N HIS A 211 -20.20 -14.11 13.91
CA HIS A 211 -19.40 -13.41 14.92
C HIS A 211 -17.98 -13.10 14.46
N ASN A 212 -17.33 -14.00 13.73
CA ASN A 212 -15.92 -13.88 13.34
C ASN A 212 -15.65 -12.93 12.15
N ASN A 213 -16.68 -12.31 11.55
CA ASN A 213 -16.47 -11.46 10.39
C ASN A 213 -15.62 -10.23 10.74
N ALA A 214 -14.45 -10.13 10.07
CA ALA A 214 -13.41 -9.15 10.33
C ALA A 214 -12.85 -9.18 11.77
N MET A 215 -13.03 -10.30 12.49
CA MET A 215 -12.37 -10.60 13.76
C MET A 215 -10.96 -11.12 13.50
N THR A 216 -9.99 -10.64 14.28
CA THR A 216 -8.61 -11.12 14.25
C THR A 216 -8.47 -12.51 14.86
N ASN A 217 -7.25 -13.06 14.91
CA ASN A 217 -6.97 -14.28 15.67
C ASN A 217 -7.09 -14.09 17.19
N ILE A 218 -7.16 -12.84 17.69
CA ILE A 218 -7.52 -12.55 19.08
C ILE A 218 -9.04 -12.44 19.15
N THR A 219 -9.67 -13.36 19.85
CA THR A 219 -11.13 -13.42 20.01
C THR A 219 -11.66 -12.11 20.59
N GLY A 220 -12.66 -11.52 19.93
CA GLY A 220 -13.26 -10.25 20.33
C GLY A 220 -12.52 -8.99 19.86
N LEU A 221 -11.36 -9.11 19.22
CA LEU A 221 -10.66 -7.99 18.57
C LEU A 221 -11.01 -7.95 17.07
N TYR A 222 -11.58 -6.83 16.61
CA TYR A 222 -11.97 -6.61 15.22
C TYR A 222 -11.12 -5.54 14.54
N ALA A 223 -10.98 -5.63 13.21
CA ALA A 223 -10.24 -4.68 12.40
C ALA A 223 -11.03 -4.28 11.15
N PHE A 224 -11.32 -2.99 10.98
CA PHE A 224 -12.13 -2.45 9.87
C PHE A 224 -11.40 -1.35 9.10
N GLY A 225 -11.62 -1.27 7.79
CA GLY A 225 -11.04 -0.26 6.91
C GLY A 225 -9.60 -0.57 6.49
N GLU A 226 -8.74 0.45 6.31
CA GLU A 226 -7.36 0.26 5.82
C GLU A 226 -6.48 -0.60 6.76
N VAL A 227 -6.85 -0.75 8.04
CA VAL A 227 -6.13 -1.64 8.96
C VAL A 227 -6.46 -3.13 8.74
N ASN A 228 -7.47 -3.45 7.92
CA ASN A 228 -7.91 -4.82 7.62
C ASN A 228 -7.27 -5.33 6.31
N PHE A 229 -6.65 -6.51 6.35
CA PHE A 229 -5.97 -7.09 5.17
C PHE A 229 -6.93 -7.70 4.11
N ALA A 230 -8.20 -7.94 4.45
CA ALA A 230 -8.99 -9.03 3.88
C ALA A 230 -9.24 -9.01 2.35
N TYR A 231 -9.50 -7.85 1.73
CA TYR A 231 -10.16 -7.83 0.40
C TYR A 231 -9.29 -7.30 -0.75
N HIS A 232 -8.14 -6.68 -0.47
CA HIS A 232 -7.38 -5.96 -1.50
C HIS A 232 -6.30 -6.80 -2.18
N GLY A 233 -5.87 -7.89 -1.55
CA GLY A 233 -4.76 -8.71 -2.03
C GLY A 233 -3.51 -7.86 -2.31
N ALA A 234 -2.84 -8.13 -3.42
CA ALA A 234 -1.60 -7.43 -3.79
C ALA A 234 -1.80 -6.05 -4.45
N THR A 235 -3.02 -5.66 -4.81
CA THR A 235 -3.30 -4.35 -5.42
C THR A 235 -4.75 -3.97 -5.20
N ARG A 236 -4.95 -2.92 -4.41
CA ARG A 236 -6.26 -2.29 -4.23
C ARG A 236 -6.70 -1.60 -5.52
N LEU A 237 -7.91 -1.93 -6.00
CA LEU A 237 -8.55 -1.25 -7.12
C LEU A 237 -8.91 0.19 -6.73
N CYS A 238 -8.81 1.12 -7.67
CA CYS A 238 -9.19 2.52 -7.45
C CYS A 238 -10.62 2.65 -6.89
N ALA A 239 -10.89 3.69 -6.10
CA ALA A 239 -12.12 3.94 -5.33
C ALA A 239 -12.51 2.90 -4.24
N ASN A 240 -11.97 1.68 -4.25
CA ASN A 240 -12.39 0.63 -3.30
C ASN A 240 -11.99 0.78 -1.81
N ALA A 241 -11.13 1.72 -1.42
CA ALA A 241 -10.75 1.88 -0.01
C ALA A 241 -11.87 2.51 0.84
N LEU A 242 -12.64 3.45 0.28
CA LEU A 242 -13.79 4.01 0.98
C LEU A 242 -14.95 3.01 0.97
N LEU A 243 -15.09 2.26 -0.14
CA LEU A 243 -16.05 1.17 -0.23
C LEU A 243 -15.78 0.10 0.82
N SER A 244 -14.52 -0.30 1.05
CA SER A 244 -14.20 -1.29 2.08
C SER A 244 -14.51 -0.77 3.49
N CYS A 245 -14.25 0.50 3.80
CA CYS A 245 -14.68 1.10 5.07
C CYS A 245 -16.20 1.05 5.27
N ILE A 246 -16.97 1.41 4.24
CA ILE A 246 -18.44 1.38 4.28
C ILE A 246 -18.93 -0.07 4.42
N PHE A 247 -18.36 -0.99 3.66
CA PHE A 247 -18.70 -2.41 3.71
C PHE A 247 -18.40 -3.01 5.09
N ASP A 248 -17.21 -2.78 5.64
CA ASP A 248 -16.87 -3.27 6.98
C ASP A 248 -17.84 -2.71 8.03
N GLY A 249 -18.15 -1.42 7.98
CA GLY A 249 -19.10 -0.80 8.91
C GLY A 249 -20.52 -1.39 8.80
N LEU A 250 -21.05 -1.53 7.59
CA LEU A 250 -22.44 -1.97 7.36
C LEU A 250 -22.62 -3.49 7.50
N CYS A 251 -21.69 -4.28 6.96
CA CYS A 251 -21.82 -5.73 6.88
C CYS A 251 -21.12 -6.46 8.03
N ASN A 252 -19.99 -5.94 8.51
CA ASN A 252 -19.23 -6.58 9.60
C ASN A 252 -19.57 -5.98 10.97
N GLY A 253 -20.04 -4.73 11.05
CA GLY A 253 -20.46 -4.09 12.30
C GLY A 253 -21.55 -4.85 13.06
N VAL A 254 -22.51 -5.46 12.35
CA VAL A 254 -23.55 -6.31 12.98
C VAL A 254 -22.96 -7.54 13.68
N SER A 255 -21.80 -8.01 13.23
CA SER A 255 -21.12 -9.19 13.77
C SER A 255 -20.53 -8.91 15.15
N VAL A 256 -20.08 -7.67 15.38
CA VAL A 256 -19.63 -7.20 16.72
C VAL A 256 -20.81 -7.21 17.69
N VAL A 257 -21.98 -6.71 17.26
CA VAL A 257 -23.19 -6.70 18.10
C VAL A 257 -23.62 -8.11 18.46
N ASN A 258 -23.63 -9.03 17.48
CA ASN A 258 -24.00 -10.42 17.72
C ASN A 258 -22.99 -11.10 18.65
N TYR A 259 -21.69 -10.91 18.44
CA TYR A 259 -20.66 -11.46 19.31
C TYR A 259 -20.79 -10.95 20.75
N VAL A 260 -21.02 -9.64 20.97
CA VAL A 260 -21.20 -9.09 22.32
C VAL A 260 -22.46 -9.64 23.01
N ARG A 261 -23.52 -9.94 22.25
CA ARG A 261 -24.79 -10.45 22.80
C ARG A 261 -24.79 -11.94 23.06
N GLU A 262 -24.10 -12.71 22.22
CA GLU A 262 -24.26 -14.17 22.13
C GLU A 262 -22.95 -14.93 22.36
N GLY A 263 -21.80 -14.28 22.18
CA GLY A 263 -20.47 -14.90 22.21
C GLY A 263 -19.58 -14.45 23.37
N VAL A 264 -20.08 -13.60 24.28
CA VAL A 264 -19.37 -13.16 25.48
C VAL A 264 -20.06 -13.73 26.72
N ASP A 265 -19.42 -14.70 27.36
CA ASP A 265 -19.96 -15.36 28.54
C ASP A 265 -19.76 -14.55 29.83
N THR A 266 -18.70 -13.74 29.89
CA THR A 266 -18.31 -12.99 31.10
C THR A 266 -18.17 -11.51 30.77
N PRO A 267 -18.97 -10.62 31.39
CA PRO A 267 -18.84 -9.19 31.18
C PRO A 267 -17.54 -8.66 31.80
N ALA A 268 -17.02 -7.56 31.26
CA ALA A 268 -15.77 -6.96 31.74
C ALA A 268 -15.80 -6.58 33.23
N SER A 269 -16.99 -6.31 33.80
CA SER A 269 -17.19 -6.00 35.22
C SER A 269 -16.99 -7.19 36.16
N GLU A 270 -17.02 -8.42 35.65
CA GLU A 270 -16.79 -9.65 36.41
C GLU A 270 -15.36 -10.16 36.29
N LEU A 271 -14.54 -9.56 35.42
CA LEU A 271 -13.13 -9.88 35.29
C LEU A 271 -12.34 -9.35 36.48
N ASP A 272 -11.30 -10.07 36.85
CA ASP A 272 -10.41 -9.66 37.93
C ASP A 272 -9.69 -8.35 37.59
N GLN A 273 -9.71 -7.39 38.52
CA GLN A 273 -9.12 -6.07 38.35
C GLN A 273 -7.61 -6.13 38.02
N SER A 274 -6.92 -7.19 38.45
CA SER A 274 -5.49 -7.37 38.18
C SER A 274 -5.17 -7.44 36.69
N ILE A 275 -6.10 -7.84 35.82
CA ILE A 275 -5.91 -7.84 34.37
C ILE A 275 -5.71 -6.41 33.87
N PHE A 276 -6.55 -5.47 34.33
CA PHE A 276 -6.44 -4.06 33.97
C PHE A 276 -5.20 -3.42 34.60
N ASP A 277 -4.92 -3.75 35.86
CA ASP A 277 -3.77 -3.22 36.58
C ASP A 277 -2.45 -3.65 35.93
N GLN A 278 -2.34 -4.91 35.49
CA GLN A 278 -1.18 -5.41 34.76
C GLN A 278 -0.97 -4.68 33.42
N ALA A 279 -2.04 -4.47 32.65
CA ALA A 279 -1.98 -3.73 31.40
C ALA A 279 -1.59 -2.26 31.63
N GLN A 280 -2.15 -1.61 32.66
CA GLN A 280 -1.78 -0.24 33.04
C GLN A 280 -0.31 -0.16 33.45
N GLN A 281 0.18 -1.08 34.29
CA GLN A 281 1.57 -1.14 34.72
C GLN A 281 2.53 -1.32 33.53
N ALA A 282 2.19 -2.18 32.57
CA ALA A 282 2.99 -2.38 31.37
C ALA A 282 3.10 -1.10 30.52
N GLU A 283 1.99 -0.38 30.33
CA GLU A 283 1.99 0.88 29.59
C GLU A 283 2.66 2.03 30.35
N GLN A 284 2.53 2.05 31.68
CA GLN A 284 3.24 2.99 32.55
C GLN A 284 4.75 2.74 32.50
N ALA A 285 5.20 1.48 32.54
CA ALA A 285 6.61 1.14 32.42
C ALA A 285 7.21 1.58 31.07
N LYS A 286 6.46 1.43 29.96
CA LYS A 286 6.88 1.95 28.64
C LYS A 286 7.01 3.47 28.64
N HIS A 287 6.05 4.17 29.24
CA HIS A 287 6.08 5.61 29.42
C HIS A 287 7.29 6.05 30.24
N ASP A 288 7.47 5.45 31.41
CA ASP A 288 8.53 5.80 32.36
C ASP A 288 9.91 5.51 31.81
N LYS A 289 10.07 4.44 31.01
CA LYS A 289 11.33 4.17 30.30
C LYS A 289 11.72 5.33 29.39
N LEU A 290 10.77 5.88 28.63
CA LEU A 290 11.03 7.01 27.74
C LEU A 290 11.25 8.30 28.54
N MET A 291 10.47 8.57 29.57
CA MET A 291 10.60 9.79 30.38
C MET A 291 11.82 9.79 31.30
N ALA A 292 12.27 8.62 31.77
CA ALA A 292 13.48 8.48 32.55
C ALA A 292 14.72 8.91 31.77
N SER A 293 14.70 8.82 30.43
CA SER A 293 15.79 9.32 29.59
C SER A 293 16.07 10.82 29.84
N VAL A 294 15.01 11.62 30.05
CA VAL A 294 15.09 13.06 30.32
C VAL A 294 15.73 13.36 31.68
N ASN A 295 15.35 12.61 32.71
CA ASN A 295 15.67 12.95 34.10
C ASN A 295 16.96 12.30 34.59
N THR A 296 17.43 11.25 33.94
CA THR A 296 18.59 10.46 34.41
C THR A 296 19.87 10.68 33.62
N GLY A 297 19.81 11.38 32.47
CA GLY A 297 20.97 11.57 31.57
C GLY A 297 21.55 10.25 31.04
N LYS A 298 20.76 9.17 31.08
CA LYS A 298 21.15 7.83 30.61
C LYS A 298 20.82 7.59 29.13
N GLY A 299 20.19 8.57 28.47
CA GLY A 299 20.01 8.57 27.04
C GLY A 299 21.25 9.14 26.35
N ASP A 300 21.40 8.85 25.06
CA ASP A 300 22.40 9.51 24.23
C ASP A 300 21.77 10.78 23.65
N GLN A 301 22.22 11.94 24.13
CA GLN A 301 21.73 13.25 23.72
C GLN A 301 21.95 13.56 22.23
N SER A 302 22.81 12.80 21.54
CA SER A 302 22.96 12.90 20.09
C SER A 302 21.85 12.18 19.32
N LEU A 303 21.07 11.32 19.98
CA LEU A 303 20.01 10.52 19.37
C LEU A 303 18.65 11.20 19.52
N ASN A 304 18.04 11.51 18.38
CA ASN A 304 16.75 12.19 18.32
C ASN A 304 15.69 11.29 17.64
N PRO A 305 14.49 11.10 18.24
CA PRO A 305 13.45 10.24 17.66
C PRO A 305 12.94 10.74 16.31
N TYR A 306 12.94 12.06 16.07
CA TYR A 306 12.57 12.66 14.78
C TYR A 306 13.57 12.32 13.68
N GLN A 307 14.87 12.31 13.99
CA GLN A 307 15.91 11.92 13.04
C GLN A 307 15.82 10.41 12.73
N ILE A 308 15.59 9.57 13.75
CA ILE A 308 15.38 8.13 13.56
C ILE A 308 14.17 7.88 12.65
N GLY A 309 13.04 8.58 12.90
CA GLY A 309 11.85 8.48 12.06
C GLY A 309 12.09 8.93 10.62
N GLN A 310 12.89 9.98 10.42
CA GLN A 310 13.29 10.45 9.09
C GLN A 310 14.17 9.41 8.36
N GLU A 311 15.25 8.93 9.01
CA GLU A 311 16.16 7.93 8.45
C GLU A 311 15.43 6.62 8.11
N MET A 312 14.50 6.19 8.96
CA MET A 312 13.60 5.06 8.69
C MET A 312 12.77 5.30 7.43
N GLY A 313 12.16 6.49 7.33
CA GLY A 313 11.39 6.87 6.16
C GLY A 313 12.21 6.84 4.87
N GLU A 314 13.42 7.37 4.90
CA GLU A 314 14.35 7.39 3.77
C GLU A 314 14.75 5.98 3.32
N VAL A 315 15.12 5.09 4.25
CA VAL A 315 15.53 3.72 3.91
C VAL A 315 14.34 2.88 3.41
N MET A 316 13.16 3.03 4.02
CA MET A 316 11.94 2.35 3.57
C MET A 316 11.52 2.85 2.18
N ASN A 317 11.67 4.15 1.92
CA ASN A 317 11.36 4.74 0.62
C ASN A 317 12.29 4.20 -0.47
N ALA A 318 13.60 4.13 -0.18
CA ALA A 318 14.60 3.63 -1.11
C ALA A 318 14.47 2.12 -1.41
N ALA A 319 14.12 1.30 -0.41
CA ALA A 319 14.18 -0.16 -0.53
C ALA A 319 12.83 -0.85 -0.78
N SER A 320 11.72 -0.26 -0.35
CA SER A 320 10.41 -0.94 -0.32
C SER A 320 9.25 -0.10 -0.89
N THR A 321 9.49 0.65 -1.96
CA THR A 321 8.46 1.43 -2.67
C THR A 321 8.07 0.80 -4.01
N VAL A 322 8.44 1.44 -5.13
CA VAL A 322 7.98 1.09 -6.49
C VAL A 322 8.63 -0.19 -6.98
N VAL A 323 9.93 -0.31 -6.74
CA VAL A 323 10.75 -1.45 -7.12
C VAL A 323 11.53 -1.93 -5.91
N LYS A 324 11.77 -3.24 -5.84
CA LYS A 324 12.46 -3.89 -4.74
C LYS A 324 13.54 -4.83 -5.30
N THR A 325 14.57 -5.06 -4.51
CA THR A 325 15.64 -6.04 -4.77
C THR A 325 15.97 -6.74 -3.46
N GLY A 326 16.43 -8.00 -3.53
CA GLY A 326 16.93 -8.71 -2.35
C GLY A 326 18.00 -7.90 -1.59
N PRO A 327 19.11 -7.50 -2.25
CA PRO A 327 20.15 -6.70 -1.60
C PRO A 327 19.66 -5.38 -1.01
N GLY A 328 18.72 -4.70 -1.67
CA GLY A 328 18.13 -3.45 -1.15
C GLY A 328 17.33 -3.68 0.12
N LEU A 329 16.55 -4.76 0.18
CA LEU A 329 15.74 -5.15 1.35
C LEU A 329 16.61 -5.66 2.51
N GLU A 330 17.67 -6.41 2.23
CA GLU A 330 18.66 -6.82 3.25
C GLU A 330 19.35 -5.61 3.88
N LYS A 331 19.80 -4.66 3.05
CA LYS A 331 20.37 -3.39 3.53
C LYS A 331 19.37 -2.60 4.36
N CYS A 332 18.10 -2.59 3.95
CA CYS A 332 17.02 -1.96 4.71
C CYS A 332 16.86 -2.61 6.08
N LEU A 333 16.76 -3.94 6.16
CA LEU A 333 16.63 -4.66 7.42
C LEU A 333 17.81 -4.41 8.36
N ALA A 334 19.05 -4.43 7.83
CA ALA A 334 20.24 -4.11 8.62
C ALA A 334 20.19 -2.67 9.18
N LYS A 335 19.73 -1.71 8.38
CA LYS A 335 19.54 -0.32 8.83
C LYS A 335 18.41 -0.21 9.86
N LEU A 336 17.31 -0.94 9.70
CA LEU A 336 16.22 -0.96 10.67
C LEU A 336 16.68 -1.55 12.02
N ASP A 337 17.51 -2.59 12.02
CA ASP A 337 18.11 -3.14 13.24
C ASP A 337 19.01 -2.10 13.96
N GLU A 338 19.84 -1.36 13.22
CA GLU A 338 20.64 -0.25 13.77
C GLU A 338 19.77 0.89 14.33
N LEU A 339 18.70 1.27 13.62
CA LEU A 339 17.76 2.29 14.08
C LEU A 339 17.00 1.86 15.34
N ARG A 340 16.64 0.58 15.47
CA ARG A 340 16.04 0.02 16.69
C ARG A 340 17.00 0.07 17.86
N GLU A 341 18.27 -0.25 17.62
CA GLU A 341 19.33 -0.16 18.63
C GLU A 341 19.49 1.28 19.13
N ARG A 342 19.57 2.25 18.20
CA ARG A 342 19.61 3.69 18.54
C ARG A 342 18.37 4.15 19.28
N PHE A 343 17.18 3.74 18.82
CA PHE A 343 15.92 4.09 19.46
C PHE A 343 15.86 3.62 20.92
N SER A 344 16.47 2.47 21.24
CA SER A 344 16.52 1.95 22.61
C SER A 344 17.30 2.84 23.60
N ARG A 345 18.14 3.74 23.09
CA ARG A 345 19.00 4.67 23.85
C ARG A 345 18.58 6.15 23.69
N VAL A 346 17.44 6.41 23.06
CA VAL A 346 17.03 7.79 22.75
C VAL A 346 16.78 8.59 24.02
N GLU A 347 17.19 9.86 24.01
CA GLU A 347 16.82 10.85 25.03
C GLU A 347 15.71 11.75 24.48
N LEU A 348 14.62 11.94 25.24
CA LEU A 348 13.62 12.92 24.87
C LEU A 348 14.10 14.32 25.28
N GLY A 349 14.00 15.29 24.36
CA GLY A 349 14.36 16.68 24.65
C GLY A 349 13.34 17.46 25.49
N ASP A 350 12.17 16.88 25.77
CA ASP A 350 11.07 17.52 26.52
C ASP A 350 10.55 16.59 27.63
N GLY A 351 10.69 17.04 28.87
CA GLY A 351 10.25 16.35 30.09
C GLY A 351 8.82 16.66 30.52
N ALA A 352 8.08 17.49 29.77
CA ALA A 352 6.72 17.86 30.12
C ALA A 352 5.80 16.63 30.15
N MET A 353 4.96 16.56 31.18
CA MET A 353 3.97 15.47 31.35
C MET A 353 2.62 15.77 30.72
N TRP A 354 2.43 16.98 30.19
CA TRP A 354 1.18 17.42 29.57
C TRP A 354 1.43 17.88 28.14
N THR A 355 0.59 17.44 27.19
CA THR A 355 0.64 17.83 25.77
C THR A 355 1.99 17.61 25.07
N ASN A 356 2.79 16.64 25.56
CA ASN A 356 4.12 16.36 25.03
C ASN A 356 4.08 15.65 23.67
N GLN A 357 4.34 16.41 22.61
CA GLN A 357 4.37 15.91 21.23
C GLN A 357 5.59 15.02 20.96
N SER A 358 6.73 15.30 21.62
CA SER A 358 7.96 14.52 21.48
C SER A 358 7.75 13.09 21.97
N LEU A 359 7.15 12.92 23.15
CA LEU A 359 6.79 11.62 23.70
C LEU A 359 5.79 10.87 22.80
N SER A 360 4.75 11.56 22.33
CA SER A 360 3.72 10.96 21.46
C SER A 360 4.31 10.45 20.14
N TYR A 361 5.20 11.25 19.54
CA TYR A 361 5.90 10.88 18.32
C TYR A 361 6.92 9.76 18.56
N ALA A 362 7.72 9.83 19.63
CA ALA A 362 8.70 8.79 19.97
C ALA A 362 8.03 7.42 20.16
N ARG A 363 6.89 7.35 20.85
CA ARG A 363 6.10 6.12 20.95
C ARG A 363 5.68 5.60 19.56
N SER A 364 5.26 6.52 18.68
CA SER A 364 4.90 6.16 17.31
C SER A 364 6.11 5.67 16.49
N VAL A 365 7.32 6.19 16.71
CA VAL A 365 8.54 5.72 16.04
C VAL A 365 8.85 4.28 16.44
N GLY A 366 8.76 3.94 17.72
CA GLY A 366 8.89 2.57 18.19
C GLY A 366 7.90 1.62 17.50
N ASP A 367 6.62 2.02 17.44
CA ASP A 367 5.57 1.26 16.76
C ASP A 367 5.85 1.12 15.25
N MET A 368 6.36 2.18 14.59
CA MET A 368 6.67 2.19 13.17
C MET A 368 7.86 1.28 12.81
N LEU A 369 8.91 1.23 13.64
CA LEU A 369 10.08 0.37 13.42
C LEU A 369 9.71 -1.11 13.37
N ILE A 370 8.74 -1.54 14.19
CA ILE A 370 8.22 -2.91 14.19
C ILE A 370 7.49 -3.22 12.87
N LEU A 371 6.62 -2.31 12.41
CA LEU A 371 5.92 -2.51 11.13
C LEU A 371 6.88 -2.44 9.95
N ALA A 372 7.87 -1.54 9.97
CA ALA A 372 8.89 -1.42 8.93
C ALA A 372 9.65 -2.74 8.73
N GLU A 373 10.04 -3.40 9.83
CA GLU A 373 10.71 -4.70 9.81
C GLU A 373 9.80 -5.78 9.20
N ALA A 374 8.54 -5.87 9.61
CA ALA A 374 7.59 -6.82 9.04
C ALA A 374 7.40 -6.63 7.52
N ILE A 375 7.26 -5.37 7.07
CA ILE A 375 7.10 -4.99 5.66
C ILE A 375 8.34 -5.41 4.85
N ALA A 376 9.53 -5.06 5.32
CA ALA A 376 10.78 -5.35 4.62
C ALA A 376 11.10 -6.85 4.61
N LYS A 377 10.88 -7.55 5.74
CA LYS A 377 11.15 -8.98 5.88
C LYS A 377 10.22 -9.84 5.02
N ALA A 378 8.92 -9.57 5.03
CA ALA A 378 8.00 -10.25 4.14
C ALA A 378 8.31 -9.94 2.67
N GLY A 379 8.73 -8.70 2.37
CA GLY A 379 9.14 -8.32 1.03
C GLY A 379 10.41 -9.04 0.55
N LEU A 380 11.32 -9.37 1.47
CA LEU A 380 12.55 -10.11 1.18
C LEU A 380 12.24 -11.58 0.89
N LEU A 381 11.41 -12.20 1.74
CA LEU A 381 11.08 -13.62 1.65
C LEU A 381 10.12 -13.96 0.50
N ARG A 382 9.34 -12.98 0.03
CA ARG A 382 8.50 -13.14 -1.16
C ARG A 382 9.31 -12.90 -2.44
N GLU A 383 9.78 -13.98 -3.03
CA GLU A 383 10.59 -13.99 -4.25
C GLU A 383 9.72 -14.11 -5.51
N GLU A 384 8.77 -13.20 -5.67
CA GLU A 384 7.95 -13.05 -6.88
C GLU A 384 7.60 -11.58 -7.12
N SER A 385 6.96 -11.29 -8.25
CA SER A 385 6.33 -10.01 -8.50
C SER A 385 4.83 -10.15 -8.69
N ARG A 386 4.07 -9.50 -7.80
CA ARG A 386 2.61 -9.57 -7.77
C ARG A 386 2.03 -8.23 -7.34
N GLY A 387 1.26 -7.62 -8.23
CA GLY A 387 0.57 -6.36 -7.93
C GLY A 387 1.55 -5.23 -7.60
N SER A 388 1.43 -4.62 -6.42
CA SER A 388 2.32 -3.54 -5.97
C SER A 388 3.64 -4.04 -5.37
N HIS A 389 3.76 -5.34 -5.12
CA HIS A 389 5.01 -5.95 -4.74
C HIS A 389 5.76 -6.34 -6.01
N TYR A 390 6.79 -5.57 -6.37
CA TYR A 390 7.59 -5.80 -7.57
C TYR A 390 9.08 -5.98 -7.23
N ARG A 391 9.57 -7.21 -7.35
CA ARG A 391 10.96 -7.62 -7.17
C ARG A 391 11.64 -7.70 -8.52
N THR A 392 12.58 -6.80 -8.79
CA THR A 392 13.28 -6.75 -10.10
C THR A 392 14.15 -7.98 -10.36
N ASP A 393 14.62 -8.63 -9.29
CA ASP A 393 15.32 -9.91 -9.27
C ASP A 393 14.38 -11.13 -9.43
N PHE A 394 13.07 -10.94 -9.23
CA PHE A 394 12.02 -11.94 -9.46
C PHE A 394 10.80 -11.31 -10.16
N PRO A 395 10.92 -10.92 -11.45
CA PRO A 395 9.97 -10.03 -12.12
C PRO A 395 8.63 -10.70 -12.49
N GLU A 396 8.57 -12.02 -12.47
CA GLU A 396 7.39 -12.80 -12.83
C GLU A 396 6.55 -13.16 -11.60
N ARG A 397 5.26 -13.42 -11.84
CA ARG A 397 4.36 -13.96 -10.82
C ARG A 397 4.59 -15.47 -10.67
N ASP A 398 4.70 -15.95 -9.44
CA ASP A 398 4.89 -17.36 -9.14
C ASP A 398 3.70 -17.89 -8.32
N ASP A 399 2.75 -18.51 -9.03
CA ASP A 399 1.56 -19.08 -8.39
C ASP A 399 1.84 -20.44 -7.72
N GLU A 400 2.92 -21.14 -8.07
CA GLU A 400 3.24 -22.43 -7.47
C GLU A 400 3.75 -22.25 -6.03
N ARG A 401 4.66 -21.31 -5.83
CA ARG A 401 5.26 -21.04 -4.51
C ARG A 401 4.45 -20.04 -3.69
N PHE A 402 3.89 -19.01 -4.35
CA PHE A 402 3.38 -17.82 -3.68
C PHE A 402 1.92 -17.50 -4.00
N TRP A 403 1.12 -18.49 -4.40
CA TRP A 403 -0.35 -18.43 -4.28
C TRP A 403 -0.81 -18.50 -2.80
N LYS A 404 -0.27 -17.59 -1.99
CA LYS A 404 -0.32 -17.56 -0.53
C LYS A 404 -0.37 -16.11 -0.04
N THR A 405 -0.90 -15.89 1.15
CA THR A 405 -0.78 -14.63 1.88
C THR A 405 0.46 -14.71 2.78
N SER A 406 1.30 -13.67 2.77
CA SER A 406 2.33 -13.52 3.81
C SER A 406 1.64 -13.19 5.12
N VAL A 407 1.97 -13.89 6.21
CA VAL A 407 1.45 -13.63 7.55
C VAL A 407 2.62 -13.45 8.48
N ALA A 408 2.77 -12.24 9.01
CA ALA A 408 3.72 -11.93 10.05
C ALA A 408 3.10 -12.23 11.42
N LYS A 409 3.87 -12.88 12.28
CA LYS A 409 3.57 -13.11 13.70
C LYS A 409 4.67 -12.47 14.54
N PHE A 410 4.29 -11.70 15.53
CA PHE A 410 5.26 -11.05 16.41
C PHE A 410 5.86 -12.08 17.37
N ASN A 411 7.18 -12.17 17.39
CA ASN A 411 7.92 -13.02 18.30
C ASN A 411 8.43 -12.16 19.46
N GLU A 412 7.81 -12.30 20.64
CA GLU A 412 8.14 -11.49 21.81
C GLU A 412 9.57 -11.72 22.33
N GLU A 413 10.10 -12.94 22.21
CA GLU A 413 11.45 -13.29 22.68
C GLU A 413 12.54 -12.56 21.89
N THR A 414 12.35 -12.48 20.57
CA THR A 414 13.32 -11.83 19.67
C THR A 414 12.97 -10.37 19.36
N GLY A 415 11.72 -9.96 19.61
CA GLY A 415 11.15 -8.69 19.18
C GLY A 415 11.11 -8.53 17.66
N LYS A 416 11.07 -9.62 16.88
CA LYS A 416 11.09 -9.62 15.41
C LYS A 416 9.86 -10.34 14.84
N SER A 417 9.66 -10.24 13.52
CA SER A 417 8.52 -10.84 12.85
C SER A 417 8.85 -12.22 12.28
N ASP A 418 8.12 -13.26 12.65
CA ASP A 418 8.18 -14.55 11.96
C ASP A 418 7.18 -14.56 10.82
N ILE A 419 7.66 -14.83 9.60
CA ILE A 419 6.84 -14.78 8.38
C ILE A 419 6.48 -16.20 7.95
N GLU A 420 5.18 -16.46 7.85
CA GLU A 420 4.62 -17.69 7.30
C GLU A 420 3.82 -17.38 6.03
N PHE A 421 3.65 -18.37 5.17
CA PHE A 421 2.84 -18.25 3.96
C PHE A 421 1.60 -19.15 4.07
N ILE A 422 0.42 -18.54 4.17
CA ILE A 422 -0.86 -19.24 4.30
C ILE A 422 -1.57 -19.29 2.94
N GLU A 423 -2.11 -20.44 2.54
CA GLU A 423 -2.80 -20.59 1.26
C GLU A 423 -3.98 -19.64 1.08
N VAL A 424 -4.14 -19.11 -0.13
CA VAL A 424 -5.29 -18.27 -0.49
C VAL A 424 -6.45 -19.14 -0.94
N LYS A 425 -7.59 -19.02 -0.24
CA LYS A 425 -8.86 -19.62 -0.66
C LYS A 425 -9.45 -18.82 -1.83
N ALA A 426 -9.31 -19.31 -3.06
CA ALA A 426 -9.91 -18.70 -4.25
C ALA A 426 -10.75 -19.73 -5.02
N GLY A 427 -12.01 -19.89 -4.59
CA GLY A 427 -12.97 -20.77 -5.27
C GLY A 427 -13.82 -20.08 -6.33
N LEU A 428 -13.98 -18.76 -6.26
CA LEU A 428 -14.99 -18.05 -7.07
C LEU A 428 -14.52 -17.65 -8.47
N VAL A 429 -13.21 -17.50 -8.69
CA VAL A 429 -12.66 -17.04 -9.96
C VAL A 429 -11.41 -17.85 -10.30
N LYS A 430 -11.34 -18.33 -11.55
CA LYS A 430 -10.15 -19.04 -12.03
C LYS A 430 -8.94 -18.09 -12.07
N LEU A 431 -7.80 -18.56 -11.56
CA LEU A 431 -6.55 -17.81 -11.63
C LEU A 431 -6.17 -17.53 -13.08
N ARG A 432 -5.82 -16.26 -13.35
CA ARG A 432 -5.35 -15.82 -14.65
C ARG A 432 -4.27 -14.76 -14.53
N PRO A 433 -3.31 -14.69 -15.45
CA PRO A 433 -2.36 -13.58 -15.54
C PRO A 433 -3.10 -12.25 -15.65
N ARG A 434 -2.65 -11.24 -14.92
CA ARG A 434 -3.13 -9.86 -15.08
C ARG A 434 -2.24 -9.16 -16.10
N ASN A 435 -2.51 -9.40 -17.38
CA ASN A 435 -1.75 -8.81 -18.48
C ASN A 435 -2.31 -7.42 -18.78
N TYR A 436 -1.74 -6.41 -18.16
CA TYR A 436 -2.14 -5.03 -18.40
C TYR A 436 -1.35 -4.35 -19.53
N GLY A 437 -0.33 -5.03 -20.06
CA GLY A 437 0.67 -4.42 -20.97
C GLY A 437 1.16 -5.29 -22.12
N LYS A 438 0.84 -6.59 -22.16
CA LYS A 438 1.19 -7.45 -23.29
C LYS A 438 -0.09 -8.04 -23.84
N VAL A 439 -0.26 -7.89 -25.15
CA VAL A 439 -1.27 -8.56 -25.96
C VAL A 439 -1.41 -9.99 -25.43
N ASP A 440 -2.63 -10.46 -25.17
CA ASP A 440 -2.86 -11.91 -25.25
C ASP A 440 -2.40 -12.29 -26.66
N SER A 441 -1.16 -12.77 -26.79
CA SER A 441 -0.77 -13.50 -27.98
C SER A 441 -1.76 -14.65 -28.00
N GLY A 442 -2.77 -14.52 -28.86
CA GLY A 442 -3.86 -15.47 -28.95
C GLY A 442 -3.30 -16.87 -28.89
N THR A 443 -3.94 -17.69 -28.06
CA THR A 443 -4.03 -19.14 -28.20
C THR A 443 -2.89 -19.76 -28.98
N ASN A 444 -1.99 -20.45 -28.28
CA ASN A 444 -1.12 -21.49 -28.83
C ASN A 444 -1.82 -22.16 -30.02
N LYS A 445 -1.53 -21.71 -31.24
CA LYS A 445 -1.81 -22.49 -32.43
C LYS A 445 -0.79 -23.59 -32.32
N GLU A 446 -1.27 -24.77 -31.91
CA GLU A 446 -0.56 -26.02 -32.10
C GLU A 446 0.15 -25.94 -33.46
N LYS A 447 1.47 -26.08 -33.44
CA LYS A 447 2.25 -26.27 -34.64
C LYS A 447 1.71 -27.54 -35.29
N ILE A 448 0.82 -27.38 -36.27
CA ILE A 448 0.42 -28.46 -37.16
C ILE A 448 1.71 -28.93 -37.84
N PRO A 449 2.13 -30.19 -37.67
CA PRO A 449 3.34 -30.68 -38.33
C PRO A 449 3.12 -30.68 -39.84
N PRO A 450 4.16 -30.37 -40.64
CA PRO A 450 4.04 -30.34 -42.09
C PRO A 450 3.63 -31.73 -42.60
N LYS A 451 2.54 -31.77 -43.39
CA LYS A 451 2.09 -32.98 -44.08
C LYS A 451 3.24 -33.54 -44.91
N GLN A 452 3.64 -34.77 -44.60
CA GLN A 452 4.45 -35.59 -45.50
C GLN A 452 3.67 -35.78 -46.79
N VAL A 453 4.19 -35.22 -47.89
CA VAL A 453 3.79 -35.62 -49.23
C VAL A 453 4.50 -36.94 -49.51
N ALA A 454 3.82 -38.05 -49.21
CA ALA A 454 4.19 -39.35 -49.73
C ALA A 454 3.50 -39.52 -51.10
N GLN A 455 4.33 -39.60 -52.15
CA GLN A 455 3.95 -40.18 -53.42
C GLN A 455 3.61 -41.66 -53.21
N ALA A 456 2.50 -42.14 -53.76
CA ALA A 456 2.38 -43.51 -54.24
C ALA A 456 1.28 -43.61 -55.29
N ASN A 457 1.69 -44.14 -56.44
CA ASN A 457 0.87 -44.55 -57.57
C ASN A 457 -0.22 -45.56 -57.17
N ALA A 458 -1.41 -45.39 -57.76
CA ALA A 458 -2.21 -46.47 -58.37
C ALA A 458 -3.17 -45.83 -59.38
#